data_AF-A0A7K3AHN3-F1
#
_entry.id   AF-A0A7K3AHN3-F1
#
_cell.length_a   1.000
_cell.length_b   1.000
_cell.length_c   1.000
_cell.angle_alpha   90.00
_cell.angle_beta   90.00
_cell.angle_gamma   90.00
#
_symmetry.space_group_name_H-M   'P 1'
#
loop_
_entity.id
_entity.type
_entity.pdbx_description
1 polymer ?
#
loop_
_entity_poly.entity_id
_entity_poly.type
_entity_poly.pdbx_seq_one_letter_code
_entity_poly.pdbx_strand_id
1 'polypeptide(L)'
;MGICIDVLIVDWGHLMAAPSDDQRYEMLHDAGLSVDDDEDAWQDRSPSTGPQWFWPSPPAIGWFGNFDFGDVGFSYKDHFVASEQWEEFRAFVAPEVRSAVDRFIDPLFWGGLEYMADRDDVEGAAAHVSVVLPLAPPDHLLWCPPEAVSSLKILWDLVDAELAALREPFERYASFGFGRVKDFDAFAGLLRGWGDVIGQAQQRGWGVVGLRC
;
A
#
# COMPACT_ATOMS: atom_id res chain seq x y z
N MET A 1 -13.61 -14.42 -2.36
CA MET A 1 -13.31 -13.62 -1.15
C MET A 1 -11.89 -13.10 -1.29
N GLY A 2 -11.65 -11.82 -1.01
CA GLY A 2 -10.30 -11.25 -1.06
C GLY A 2 -9.55 -11.52 0.25
N ILE A 3 -8.21 -11.56 0.18
CA ILE A 3 -7.32 -11.54 1.35
C ILE A 3 -7.41 -10.12 1.96
N CYS A 4 -7.56 -10.00 3.27
CA CYS A 4 -7.48 -8.69 3.92
C CYS A 4 -6.01 -8.27 4.08
N ILE A 5 -5.76 -6.97 4.07
CA ILE A 5 -4.43 -6.40 4.24
C ILE A 5 -4.43 -5.38 5.36
N ASP A 6 -3.58 -5.61 6.36
CA ASP A 6 -3.23 -4.62 7.38
C ASP A 6 -1.91 -3.96 7.00
N VAL A 7 -1.88 -2.62 6.97
CA VAL A 7 -0.69 -1.86 6.61
C VAL A 7 -0.17 -1.12 7.83
N LEU A 8 1.08 -1.43 8.19
CA LEU A 8 1.78 -0.83 9.30
C LEU A 8 3.00 -0.07 8.80
N ILE A 9 3.28 1.07 9.41
CA ILE A 9 4.61 1.67 9.40
C ILE A 9 5.31 1.33 10.70
N VAL A 10 6.61 1.02 10.65
CA VAL A 10 7.33 0.45 11.80
C VAL A 10 8.74 1.03 11.91
N ASP A 11 9.19 1.26 13.14
CA ASP A 11 10.60 1.49 13.44
C ASP A 11 11.38 0.25 13.03
N TRP A 12 12.09 0.37 11.91
CA TRP A 12 12.80 -0.74 11.30
C TRP A 12 13.94 -1.24 12.18
N GLY A 13 14.61 -0.35 12.93
CA GLY A 13 15.66 -0.74 13.86
C GLY A 13 15.10 -1.56 15.01
N HIS A 14 13.94 -1.17 15.53
CA HIS A 14 13.23 -1.93 16.57
C HIS A 14 12.81 -3.32 16.06
N LEU A 15 12.18 -3.39 14.88
CA LEU A 15 11.73 -4.65 14.29
C LEU A 15 12.91 -5.59 13.99
N MET A 16 13.99 -5.07 13.42
CA MET A 16 15.16 -5.88 13.08
C MET A 16 16.01 -6.30 14.28
N ALA A 17 15.83 -5.66 15.45
CA ALA A 17 16.48 -6.08 16.69
C ALA A 17 15.92 -7.40 17.25
N ALA A 18 14.69 -7.77 16.89
CA ALA A 18 14.15 -9.09 17.18
C ALA A 18 14.96 -10.16 16.42
N PRO A 19 15.45 -11.23 17.06
CA PRO A 19 16.42 -12.13 16.45
C PRO A 19 15.86 -13.13 15.44
N SER A 20 14.58 -13.54 15.52
CA SER A 20 13.97 -14.48 14.58
C SER A 20 12.82 -13.89 13.76
N ASP A 21 12.57 -14.46 12.58
CA ASP A 21 11.44 -14.06 11.73
C ASP A 21 10.09 -14.32 12.40
N ASP A 22 9.96 -15.44 13.11
CA ASP A 22 8.75 -15.76 13.89
C ASP A 22 8.44 -14.70 14.96
N GLN A 23 9.48 -14.19 15.64
CA GLN A 23 9.31 -13.13 16.64
C GLN A 23 8.93 -11.80 16.00
N ARG A 24 9.51 -11.47 14.83
CA ARG A 24 9.12 -10.29 14.06
C ARG A 24 7.66 -10.37 13.63
N TYR A 25 7.25 -11.52 13.12
CA TYR A 25 5.87 -11.78 12.73
C TYR A 25 4.91 -11.66 13.92
N GLU A 26 5.23 -12.28 15.06
CA GLU A 26 4.42 -12.18 16.28
C GLU A 26 4.30 -10.73 16.77
N MET A 27 5.40 -9.97 16.79
CA MET A 27 5.38 -8.55 17.14
C MET A 27 4.49 -7.71 16.20
N LEU A 28 4.57 -7.98 14.90
CA LEU A 28 3.79 -7.28 13.88
C LEU A 28 2.29 -7.62 13.96
N HIS A 29 1.98 -8.89 14.21
CA HIS A 29 0.60 -9.36 14.38
C HIS A 29 -0.02 -8.82 15.67
N ASP A 30 0.72 -8.82 16.79
CA ASP A 30 0.29 -8.20 18.05
C ASP A 30 0.06 -6.69 17.89
N ALA A 31 0.95 -5.99 17.17
CA ALA A 31 0.79 -4.58 16.85
C ALA A 31 -0.50 -4.29 16.06
N GLY A 32 -0.82 -5.11 15.06
CA GLY A 32 -2.06 -5.02 14.28
C GLY A 32 -3.31 -5.16 15.15
N LEU A 33 -3.32 -6.11 16.08
CA LEU A 33 -4.45 -6.37 16.99
C LEU A 33 -4.58 -5.33 18.11
N SER A 34 -3.47 -4.83 18.65
CA SER A 34 -3.45 -3.93 19.82
C SER A 34 -4.15 -2.58 19.59
N VAL A 35 -4.40 -2.23 18.33
CA VAL A 35 -5.13 -1.03 17.92
C VAL A 35 -6.65 -1.28 17.86
N ASP A 36 -7.06 -2.55 17.79
CA ASP A 36 -8.45 -2.98 17.65
C ASP A 36 -9.10 -3.40 18.99
N ASP A 37 -8.31 -3.47 20.07
CA ASP A 37 -8.65 -4.09 21.36
C ASP A 37 -9.38 -3.17 22.37
N ASP A 38 -9.86 -2.00 21.96
CA ASP A 38 -10.83 -1.25 22.77
C ASP A 38 -12.22 -1.91 22.63
N GLU A 39 -12.41 -3.03 23.32
CA GLU A 39 -13.68 -3.78 23.39
C GLU A 39 -14.87 -2.92 23.87
N ASP A 40 -14.59 -1.80 24.55
CA ASP A 40 -15.60 -0.82 24.99
C ASP A 40 -15.95 0.24 23.92
N ALA A 41 -15.20 0.34 22.81
CA ALA A 41 -15.40 1.31 21.74
C ALA A 41 -16.24 0.77 20.55
N TRP A 42 -16.53 -0.54 20.48
CA TRP A 42 -17.32 -1.15 19.41
C TRP A 42 -18.76 -0.63 19.30
N GLN A 43 -19.31 0.01 20.34
CA GLN A 43 -20.65 0.59 20.29
C GLN A 43 -20.68 2.01 19.68
N ASP A 44 -19.54 2.69 19.58
CA ASP A 44 -19.45 4.08 19.11
C ASP A 44 -18.55 4.28 17.87
N ARG A 45 -17.97 3.19 17.34
CA ARG A 45 -17.27 3.20 16.04
C ARG A 45 -18.31 3.39 14.93
N SER A 46 -18.66 4.65 14.67
CA SER A 46 -19.27 5.04 13.41
C SER A 46 -18.43 4.43 12.28
N PRO A 47 -19.03 3.83 11.23
CA PRO A 47 -18.27 3.26 10.12
C PRO A 47 -17.26 4.30 9.63
N SER A 48 -15.98 3.92 9.55
CA SER A 48 -14.91 4.86 9.24
C SER A 48 -15.22 5.56 7.93
N THR A 49 -15.35 6.89 7.98
CA THR A 49 -15.84 7.68 6.85
C THR A 49 -14.72 8.02 5.85
N GLY A 50 -13.53 7.47 6.04
CA GLY A 50 -12.35 7.68 5.20
C GLY A 50 -11.07 7.13 5.82
N PRO A 51 -9.93 7.24 5.10
CA PRO A 51 -8.64 6.74 5.55
C PRO A 51 -8.15 7.43 6.83
N GLN A 52 -7.54 6.68 7.74
CA GLN A 52 -7.11 7.20 9.04
C GLN A 52 -5.91 6.44 9.63
N TRP A 53 -5.16 7.14 10.49
CA TRP A 53 -4.05 6.59 11.23
C TRP A 53 -4.45 6.20 12.64
N PHE A 54 -3.96 5.04 13.06
CA PHE A 54 -4.00 4.60 14.43
C PHE A 54 -2.59 4.43 14.98
N TRP A 55 -2.37 4.93 16.19
CA TRP A 55 -1.08 4.91 16.85
C TRP A 55 -1.20 4.24 18.22
N PRO A 56 -0.22 3.44 18.65
CA PRO A 56 -0.18 2.90 20.00
C PRO A 56 -0.10 4.05 21.03
N SER A 57 -0.70 3.86 22.20
CA SER A 57 -0.68 4.86 23.27
C SER A 57 0.38 4.55 24.34
N PRO A 58 1.31 5.47 24.66
CA PRO A 58 1.46 6.82 24.09
C PRO A 58 2.19 6.83 22.72
N PRO A 59 1.75 7.66 21.74
CA PRO A 59 2.28 7.64 20.37
C PRO A 59 3.77 7.95 20.25
N ALA A 60 4.33 8.78 21.14
CA ALA A 60 5.74 9.16 21.13
C ALA A 60 6.70 8.02 21.51
N ILE A 61 6.17 6.93 22.08
CA ILE A 61 6.92 5.71 22.45
C ILE A 61 6.53 4.55 21.52
N GLY A 62 5.54 4.77 20.65
CA GLY A 62 5.11 3.80 19.66
C GLY A 62 6.23 3.47 18.68
N TRP A 63 6.46 2.18 18.47
CA TRP A 63 7.39 1.67 17.45
C TRP A 63 6.67 1.36 16.12
N PHE A 64 5.35 1.57 16.06
CA PHE A 64 4.55 1.34 14.86
C PHE A 64 3.37 2.33 14.74
N GLY A 65 2.75 2.37 13.57
CA GLY A 65 1.45 2.98 13.32
C GLY A 65 0.68 2.15 12.30
N ASN A 66 -0.62 1.93 12.51
CA ASN A 66 -1.50 1.21 11.61
C ASN A 66 -2.29 2.21 10.75
N PHE A 67 -2.42 1.92 9.45
CA PHE A 67 -3.22 2.72 8.54
C PHE A 67 -4.44 1.95 8.06
N ASP A 68 -5.61 2.50 8.32
CA ASP A 68 -6.88 2.03 7.79
C ASP A 68 -7.20 2.81 6.52
N PHE A 69 -7.36 2.10 5.40
CA PHE A 69 -7.75 2.67 4.12
C PHE A 69 -9.25 3.04 4.05
N GLY A 70 -10.04 2.67 5.06
CA GLY A 70 -11.47 2.88 5.12
C GLY A 70 -12.22 1.99 4.13
N ASP A 71 -13.21 2.57 3.43
CA ASP A 71 -14.13 1.84 2.55
C ASP A 71 -13.46 1.14 1.35
N VAL A 72 -12.27 1.58 0.93
CA VAL A 72 -11.55 1.07 -0.25
C VAL A 72 -10.08 0.87 0.08
N GLY A 73 -9.62 -0.38 0.12
CA GLY A 73 -8.22 -0.72 0.34
C GLY A 73 -7.96 -1.75 1.44
N PHE A 74 -8.89 -1.96 2.38
CA PHE A 74 -8.73 -3.00 3.41
C PHE A 74 -8.66 -4.44 2.86
N SER A 75 -9.09 -4.64 1.62
CA SER A 75 -8.99 -5.91 0.90
C SER A 75 -7.90 -5.82 -0.16
N TYR A 76 -7.00 -6.80 -0.21
CA TYR A 76 -6.01 -6.92 -1.27
C TYR A 76 -6.65 -6.98 -2.67
N LYS A 77 -7.90 -7.47 -2.78
CA LYS A 77 -8.65 -7.42 -4.03
C LYS A 77 -8.84 -5.98 -4.55
N ASP A 78 -8.98 -5.00 -3.67
CA ASP A 78 -9.19 -3.60 -4.08
C ASP A 78 -7.91 -3.05 -4.73
N HIS A 79 -6.73 -3.41 -4.20
CA HIS A 79 -5.42 -3.14 -4.80
C HIS A 79 -5.27 -3.79 -6.17
N PHE A 80 -5.58 -5.09 -6.27
CA PHE A 80 -5.55 -5.82 -7.53
C PHE A 80 -6.46 -5.19 -8.60
N VAL A 81 -7.69 -4.82 -8.24
CA VAL A 81 -8.63 -4.17 -9.17
C VAL A 81 -8.10 -2.80 -9.61
N ALA A 82 -7.53 -2.01 -8.70
CA ALA A 82 -6.92 -0.73 -9.05
C ALA A 82 -5.75 -0.92 -10.02
N SER A 83 -4.94 -1.95 -9.86
CA SER A 83 -3.87 -2.24 -10.81
C SER A 83 -4.37 -2.66 -12.19
N GLU A 84 -5.40 -3.50 -12.27
CA GLU A 84 -5.97 -3.92 -13.54
C GLU A 84 -6.62 -2.72 -14.26
N GLN A 85 -7.32 -1.84 -13.52
CA GLN A 85 -7.80 -0.57 -14.06
C GLN A 85 -6.66 0.30 -14.58
N TRP A 86 -5.55 0.40 -13.85
CA TRP A 86 -4.36 1.12 -14.32
C TRP A 86 -3.87 0.59 -15.67
N GLU A 87 -3.75 -0.74 -15.83
CA GLU A 87 -3.32 -1.35 -17.10
C GLU A 87 -4.24 -1.00 -18.29
N GLU A 88 -5.54 -0.82 -18.06
CA GLU A 88 -6.50 -0.49 -19.13
C GLU A 88 -6.28 0.90 -19.74
N PHE A 89 -5.88 1.89 -18.93
CA PHE A 89 -5.75 3.28 -19.40
C PHE A 89 -4.32 3.82 -19.44
N ARG A 90 -3.33 3.13 -18.85
CA ARG A 90 -1.95 3.63 -18.76
C ARG A 90 -1.29 3.94 -20.11
N ALA A 91 -1.74 3.30 -21.20
CA ALA A 91 -1.25 3.57 -22.55
C ALA A 91 -1.60 4.99 -23.06
N PHE A 92 -2.59 5.65 -22.45
CA PHE A 92 -3.06 6.99 -22.81
C PHE A 92 -2.53 8.09 -21.88
N VAL A 93 -1.70 7.73 -20.90
CA VAL A 93 -1.07 8.65 -19.96
C VAL A 93 0.30 9.08 -20.49
N ALA A 94 0.70 10.33 -20.21
CA ALA A 94 2.01 10.85 -20.57
C ALA A 94 3.13 9.90 -20.07
N PRO A 95 4.16 9.59 -20.88
CA PRO A 95 5.16 8.56 -20.56
C PRO A 95 5.85 8.74 -19.19
N GLU A 96 6.12 9.98 -18.80
CA GLU A 96 6.77 10.32 -17.54
C GLU A 96 5.86 10.01 -16.34
N VAL A 97 4.59 10.40 -16.42
CA VAL A 97 3.57 10.13 -15.40
C VAL A 97 3.29 8.64 -15.31
N ARG A 98 3.15 7.98 -16.47
CA ARG A 98 2.99 6.53 -16.57
C ARG A 98 4.11 5.79 -15.85
N SER A 99 5.35 6.14 -16.16
CA SER A 99 6.54 5.56 -15.53
C SER A 99 6.56 5.77 -14.00
N ALA A 100 6.16 6.95 -13.53
CA ALA A 100 6.08 7.24 -12.10
C ALA A 100 5.02 6.37 -11.39
N VAL A 101 3.82 6.27 -11.97
CA VAL A 101 2.73 5.44 -11.43
C VAL A 101 3.11 3.96 -11.45
N ASP A 102 3.61 3.45 -12.59
CA ASP A 102 4.07 2.05 -12.72
C ASP A 102 5.04 1.69 -11.59
N ARG A 103 6.06 2.52 -11.37
CA ARG A 103 7.11 2.25 -10.37
C ARG A 103 6.62 2.47 -8.93
N PHE A 104 5.58 3.28 -8.72
CA PHE A 104 5.00 3.50 -7.40
C PHE A 104 4.11 2.33 -6.98
N ILE A 105 3.23 1.86 -7.87
CA ILE A 105 2.26 0.81 -7.55
C ILE A 105 2.86 -0.60 -7.61
N ASP A 106 3.91 -0.83 -8.41
CA ASP A 106 4.51 -2.16 -8.61
C ASP A 106 4.83 -2.88 -7.28
N PRO A 107 5.66 -2.31 -6.38
CA PRO A 107 5.95 -2.97 -5.12
C PRO A 107 4.76 -3.02 -4.15
N LEU A 108 3.76 -2.12 -4.29
CA LEU A 108 2.66 -1.98 -3.33
C LEU A 108 1.46 -2.88 -3.66
N PHE A 109 1.17 -3.06 -4.94
CA PHE A 109 -0.02 -3.80 -5.40
C PHE A 109 0.34 -5.19 -5.93
N TRP A 110 1.58 -5.39 -6.39
CA TRP A 110 2.02 -6.63 -7.05
C TRP A 110 3.13 -7.38 -6.29
N GLY A 111 4.00 -6.67 -5.55
CA GLY A 111 5.17 -7.24 -4.85
C GLY A 111 4.92 -8.24 -3.71
N GLY A 112 3.67 -8.65 -3.46
CA GLY A 112 3.25 -9.46 -2.32
C GLY A 112 2.71 -10.86 -2.60
N LEU A 113 2.56 -11.25 -3.87
CA LEU A 113 1.97 -12.55 -4.23
C LEU A 113 2.91 -13.35 -5.14
N GLU A 114 3.47 -14.44 -4.58
CA GLU A 114 4.27 -15.44 -5.32
C GLU A 114 3.53 -16.00 -6.56
N TYR A 115 2.21 -15.92 -6.60
CA TYR A 115 1.38 -16.46 -7.70
C TYR A 115 1.49 -15.67 -9.03
N MET A 116 2.23 -14.55 -9.08
CA MET A 116 2.38 -13.73 -10.29
C MET A 116 3.83 -13.52 -10.74
N ALA A 117 4.79 -14.28 -10.18
CA ALA A 117 6.21 -14.26 -10.58
C ALA A 117 6.45 -14.65 -12.06
N ASP A 118 5.45 -15.23 -12.74
CA ASP A 118 5.51 -15.62 -14.16
C ASP A 118 5.17 -14.48 -15.14
N ARG A 119 4.96 -13.23 -14.69
CA ARG A 119 4.66 -12.09 -15.58
C ARG A 119 5.89 -11.43 -16.23
N ASP A 120 7.10 -11.93 -15.96
CA ASP A 120 8.35 -11.41 -16.58
C ASP A 120 8.45 -11.67 -18.11
N ASP A 121 7.52 -12.41 -18.71
CA ASP A 121 7.56 -12.82 -20.13
C ASP A 121 6.65 -11.99 -21.08
N VAL A 122 6.31 -10.73 -20.76
CA VAL A 122 5.64 -9.84 -21.73
C VAL A 122 6.68 -9.02 -22.51
N GLU A 123 7.13 -9.62 -23.61
CA GLU A 123 8.05 -9.04 -24.58
C GLU A 123 7.48 -7.75 -25.19
N GLY A 124 7.93 -6.59 -24.70
CA GLY A 124 7.56 -5.27 -25.21
C GLY A 124 7.37 -4.16 -24.18
N ALA A 125 7.29 -4.47 -22.88
CA ALA A 125 7.36 -3.45 -21.83
C ALA A 125 8.83 -3.03 -21.66
N ALA A 126 9.12 -1.74 -21.84
CA ALA A 126 10.45 -1.20 -21.52
C ALA A 126 10.80 -1.64 -20.10
N ALA A 127 11.91 -2.35 -19.90
CA ALA A 127 12.32 -2.88 -18.60
C ALA A 127 12.29 -1.75 -17.56
N HIS A 128 11.25 -1.73 -16.73
CA HIS A 128 11.05 -0.71 -15.71
C HIS A 128 12.06 -1.00 -14.59
N VAL A 129 12.86 0.00 -14.21
CA VAL A 129 13.70 -0.10 -13.01
C VAL A 129 12.77 0.02 -11.80
N SER A 130 12.21 -1.12 -11.38
CA SER A 130 11.36 -1.22 -10.20
C SER A 130 12.15 -0.84 -8.94
N VAL A 131 11.44 -0.39 -7.91
CA VAL A 131 12.01 -0.30 -6.57
C VAL A 131 12.15 -1.74 -6.08
N VAL A 132 13.38 -2.27 -6.14
CA VAL A 132 13.65 -3.63 -5.70
C VAL A 132 13.45 -3.70 -4.20
N LEU A 133 12.34 -4.29 -3.79
CA LEU A 133 12.12 -4.64 -2.39
C LEU A 133 12.89 -5.93 -2.04
N PRO A 134 13.41 -6.05 -0.82
CA PRO A 134 13.83 -7.34 -0.30
C PRO A 134 12.67 -8.34 -0.35
N LEU A 135 12.99 -9.62 -0.54
CA LEU A 135 11.97 -10.68 -0.49
C LEU A 135 11.24 -10.60 0.85
N ALA A 136 9.91 -10.53 0.79
CA ALA A 136 9.09 -10.52 1.98
C ALA A 136 9.25 -11.86 2.73
N PRO A 137 9.38 -11.84 4.07
CA PRO A 137 9.29 -13.07 4.85
C PRO A 137 7.93 -13.76 4.61
N PRO A 138 7.82 -15.07 4.88
CA PRO A 138 6.54 -15.78 4.78
C PRO A 138 5.40 -15.04 5.49
N ASP A 139 4.19 -15.13 4.93
CA ASP A 139 2.96 -14.50 5.46
C ASP A 139 2.90 -12.97 5.46
N HIS A 140 3.87 -12.30 4.83
CA HIS A 140 3.83 -10.86 4.58
C HIS A 140 3.41 -10.58 3.13
N LEU A 141 2.53 -9.60 2.95
CA LEU A 141 2.12 -9.07 1.63
C LEU A 141 3.03 -7.93 1.16
N LEU A 142 3.73 -7.25 2.07
CA LEU A 142 4.66 -6.17 1.74
C LEU A 142 5.76 -6.10 2.79
N TRP A 143 7.01 -5.96 2.33
CA TRP A 143 8.18 -5.79 3.18
C TRP A 143 9.08 -4.69 2.62
N CYS A 144 8.84 -3.45 3.05
CA CYS A 144 9.44 -2.25 2.47
C CYS A 144 10.35 -1.54 3.49
N PRO A 145 11.68 -1.65 3.38
CA PRO A 145 12.61 -1.01 4.30
C PRO A 145 12.67 0.52 4.09
N PRO A 146 13.18 1.29 5.07
CA PRO A 146 13.22 2.76 5.01
C PRO A 146 13.88 3.35 3.76
N GLU A 147 14.88 2.67 3.21
CA GLU A 147 15.57 3.09 1.98
C GLU A 147 14.65 3.00 0.75
N ALA A 148 13.83 1.95 0.69
CA ALA A 148 12.84 1.79 -0.36
C ALA A 148 11.68 2.78 -0.20
N VAL A 149 11.23 3.03 1.03
CA VAL A 149 10.23 4.08 1.35
C VAL A 149 10.67 5.45 0.83
N SER A 150 11.94 5.80 1.01
CA SER A 150 12.49 7.08 0.51
C SER A 150 12.42 7.18 -1.03
N SER A 151 12.67 6.07 -1.73
CA SER A 151 12.55 6.00 -3.19
C SER A 151 11.08 6.11 -3.64
N LEU A 152 10.18 5.41 -2.96
CA LEU A 152 8.73 5.48 -3.20
C LEU A 152 8.17 6.86 -2.95
N LYS A 153 8.70 7.61 -1.97
CA LYS A 153 8.27 8.97 -1.67
C LYS A 153 8.52 9.92 -2.83
N ILE A 154 9.67 9.81 -3.49
CA ILE A 154 9.99 10.63 -4.67
C ILE A 154 9.02 10.32 -5.82
N LEU A 155 8.69 9.04 -6.02
CA LEU A 155 7.72 8.63 -7.03
C LEU A 155 6.32 9.15 -6.69
N TRP A 156 5.91 9.04 -5.42
CA TRP A 156 4.64 9.58 -4.95
C TRP A 156 4.52 11.08 -5.20
N ASP A 157 5.55 11.87 -4.92
CA ASP A 157 5.52 13.32 -5.15
C ASP A 157 5.30 13.68 -6.63
N LEU A 158 5.82 12.87 -7.55
CA LEU A 158 5.57 13.02 -8.98
C LEU A 158 4.15 12.59 -9.36
N VAL A 159 3.67 11.49 -8.78
CA VAL A 159 2.32 10.96 -9.02
C VAL A 159 1.26 11.92 -8.50
N ASP A 160 1.39 12.43 -7.27
CA ASP A 160 0.41 13.31 -6.64
C ASP A 160 0.24 14.62 -7.42
N ALA A 161 1.36 15.20 -7.89
CA ALA A 161 1.35 16.40 -8.72
C ALA A 161 0.53 16.24 -10.01
N GLU A 162 0.52 15.04 -10.58
CA GLU A 162 -0.12 14.72 -11.86
C GLU A 162 -1.39 13.86 -11.71
N LEU A 163 -1.80 13.57 -10.47
CA LEU A 163 -2.90 12.65 -10.18
C LEU A 163 -4.20 13.14 -10.83
N ALA A 164 -4.46 14.44 -10.81
CA ALA A 164 -5.63 15.04 -11.45
C ALA A 164 -5.67 14.81 -12.98
N ALA A 165 -4.50 14.72 -13.64
CA ALA A 165 -4.40 14.49 -15.08
C ALA A 165 -4.81 13.06 -15.47
N LEU A 166 -4.79 12.11 -14.53
CA LEU A 166 -5.22 10.73 -14.76
C LEU A 166 -6.74 10.58 -14.92
N ARG A 167 -7.52 11.58 -14.48
CA ARG A 167 -8.99 11.50 -14.48
C ARG A 167 -9.58 11.29 -15.87
N GLU A 168 -9.17 12.09 -16.86
CA GLU A 168 -9.75 12.00 -18.21
C GLU A 168 -9.46 10.64 -18.88
N PRO A 169 -8.21 10.14 -18.88
CA PRO A 169 -7.94 8.79 -19.36
C PRO A 169 -8.70 7.70 -18.60
N PHE A 170 -8.79 7.80 -17.27
CA PHE A 170 -9.53 6.85 -16.45
C PHE A 170 -11.01 6.78 -16.86
N GLU A 171 -11.71 7.92 -16.86
CA GLU A 171 -13.14 7.99 -17.15
C GLU A 171 -13.48 7.53 -18.58
N ARG A 172 -12.51 7.62 -19.50
CA ARG A 172 -12.67 7.28 -20.90
C ARG A 172 -12.38 5.82 -21.23
N TYR A 173 -11.37 5.24 -20.59
CA TYR A 173 -10.80 3.95 -21.00
C TYR A 173 -10.93 2.85 -19.94
N ALA A 174 -11.04 3.20 -18.65
CA ALA A 174 -11.18 2.20 -17.60
C ALA A 174 -12.58 1.56 -17.64
N SER A 175 -12.61 0.24 -17.55
CA SER A 175 -13.82 -0.55 -17.46
C SER A 175 -14.28 -0.62 -16.00
N PHE A 176 -15.57 -0.37 -15.78
CA PHE A 176 -16.16 -0.54 -14.46
C PHE A 176 -16.48 -2.02 -14.21
N GLY A 177 -15.54 -2.72 -13.58
CA GLY A 177 -15.70 -4.10 -13.11
C GLY A 177 -16.32 -4.23 -11.71
N PHE A 178 -16.65 -5.47 -11.31
CA PHE A 178 -17.17 -5.77 -9.98
C PHE A 178 -16.09 -5.57 -8.87
N GLY A 179 -16.19 -4.48 -8.11
CA GLY A 179 -15.28 -4.17 -7.00
C GLY A 179 -15.71 -2.94 -6.19
N ARG A 180 -14.89 -2.54 -5.20
CA ARG A 180 -15.11 -1.30 -4.43
C ARG A 180 -14.50 -0.07 -5.12
N VAL A 181 -13.49 -0.26 -5.97
CA VAL A 181 -12.91 0.78 -6.83
C VAL A 181 -13.83 1.03 -8.03
N LYS A 182 -14.90 1.81 -7.81
CA LYS A 182 -15.99 2.00 -8.80
C LYS A 182 -15.84 3.25 -9.66
N ASP A 183 -14.96 4.17 -9.28
CA ASP A 183 -14.77 5.43 -9.95
C ASP A 183 -13.33 5.92 -9.74
N PHE A 184 -13.00 7.03 -10.40
CA PHE A 184 -11.69 7.64 -10.29
C PHE A 184 -11.40 8.10 -8.87
N ASP A 185 -12.41 8.53 -8.10
CA ASP A 185 -12.20 9.04 -6.74
C ASP A 185 -11.78 7.91 -5.79
N ALA A 186 -12.34 6.71 -5.96
CA ALA A 186 -11.90 5.51 -5.25
C ALA A 186 -10.49 5.07 -5.66
N PHE A 187 -10.17 5.10 -6.96
CA PHE A 187 -8.82 4.77 -7.46
C PHE A 187 -7.76 5.76 -6.93
N ALA A 188 -8.02 7.06 -7.09
CA ALA A 188 -7.15 8.12 -6.61
C ALA A 188 -7.08 8.16 -5.08
N GLY A 189 -8.18 7.83 -4.39
CA GLY A 189 -8.22 7.68 -2.94
C GLY A 189 -7.29 6.59 -2.44
N LEU A 190 -7.29 5.43 -3.11
CA LEU A 190 -6.37 4.33 -2.78
C LEU A 190 -4.91 4.73 -2.99
N LEU A 191 -4.59 5.38 -4.12
CA LEU A 191 -3.24 5.91 -4.38
C LEU A 191 -2.80 6.92 -3.32
N ARG A 192 -3.68 7.85 -2.94
CA ARG A 192 -3.42 8.82 -1.86
C ARG A 192 -3.22 8.14 -0.51
N GLY A 193 -3.99 7.10 -0.18
CA GLY A 193 -3.78 6.32 1.03
C GLY A 193 -2.37 5.75 1.10
N TRP A 194 -1.87 5.17 0.00
CA TRP A 194 -0.48 4.73 -0.07
C TRP A 194 0.51 5.89 -0.02
N GLY A 195 0.19 7.01 -0.66
CA GLY A 195 0.95 8.25 -0.54
C GLY A 195 1.12 8.71 0.89
N ASP A 196 0.07 8.65 1.70
CA ASP A 196 0.06 8.99 3.11
C ASP A 196 0.90 8.00 3.93
N VAL A 197 0.76 6.69 3.67
CA VAL A 197 1.58 5.62 4.29
C VAL A 197 3.06 5.88 4.04
N ILE A 198 3.46 6.09 2.78
CA ILE A 198 4.84 6.34 2.39
C ILE A 198 5.34 7.68 2.96
N GLY A 199 4.50 8.72 2.95
CA GLY A 199 4.82 10.02 3.52
C GLY A 199 5.10 9.96 5.02
N GLN A 200 4.25 9.29 5.79
CA GLN A 200 4.43 9.16 7.24
C GLN A 200 5.62 8.28 7.61
N ALA A 201 5.83 7.17 6.88
CA ALA A 201 7.00 6.32 7.06
C ALA A 201 8.30 7.09 6.76
N GLN A 202 8.36 7.82 5.63
CA GLN A 202 9.53 8.60 5.24
C GLN A 202 9.86 9.70 6.26
N GLN A 203 8.85 10.41 6.79
CA GLN A 203 9.05 11.44 7.81
C GLN A 203 9.68 10.91 9.11
N ARG A 204 9.44 9.64 9.44
CA ARG A 204 9.96 8.98 10.64
C ARG A 204 11.25 8.18 10.40
N GLY A 205 11.65 8.00 9.14
CA GLY A 205 12.73 7.08 8.78
C GLY A 205 12.35 5.61 9.04
N TRP A 206 11.07 5.29 8.92
CA TRP A 206 10.49 3.98 9.21
C TRP A 206 10.25 3.16 7.93
N GLY A 207 10.07 1.86 8.09
CA GLY A 207 9.66 0.97 7.00
C GLY A 207 8.15 0.76 6.95
N VAL A 208 7.67 0.09 5.91
CA VAL A 208 6.26 -0.28 5.70
C VAL A 208 6.14 -1.78 5.60
N VAL A 209 5.17 -2.35 6.30
CA VAL A 209 4.85 -3.76 6.29
C VAL A 209 3.38 -3.96 5.98
N GLY A 210 3.07 -4.92 5.10
CA GLY A 210 1.72 -5.37 4.83
C GLY A 210 1.54 -6.79 5.35
N LEU A 211 0.56 -7.00 6.22
CA LEU A 211 0.22 -8.30 6.80
C LEU A 211 -1.10 -8.81 6.25
N ARG A 212 -1.29 -10.12 6.31
CA ARG A 212 -2.61 -10.72 6.10
C ARG A 212 -3.44 -10.57 7.37
N CYS A 213 -4.66 -10.08 7.19
CA CYS A 213 -5.78 -10.30 8.09
C CYS A 213 -6.78 -11.25 7.37
#